data_AF-A0A0B3WUY8-F1
#
_entry.id   AF-A0A0B3WUY8-F1
#
_cell.length_a   1.000
_cell.length_b   1.000
_cell.length_c   1.000
_cell.angle_alpha   90.00
_cell.angle_beta   90.00
_cell.angle_gamma   90.00
#
_symmetry.space_group_name_H-M   'P 1'
#
loop_
_entity.id
_entity.type
_entity.pdbx_description
1 polymer ?
#
loop_
_entity_poly.entity_id
_entity_poly.type
_entity_poly.pdbx_seq_one_letter_code
_entity_poly.pdbx_strand_id
1 'polypeptide(L)'
;MKKKFIIAFLLFNSLLSCSCEINNLNNTNNPAKLTTSDIKQLVGVTYDDVEKIYGSPEKSTYYINLNDLSRINKNYVSLRDFNHHSIIKTYYNRNNDDSHIILWYKNNIVIKASFSESDLISEDYFDMDTNNIDIRLDYNKNDSNLNKNFAVDKYRNFIGCNIKQFNNKYDLLCPKITVNLLNKNKILYFYDIKNKDLNSNTLFLICDNNIITEISIVKSSRICETIINYIN
;
A
#
# COMPACT_ATOMS: atom_id res chain seq x y z
N MET A 1 55.22 -29.93 -8.29
CA MET A 1 53.82 -30.24 -8.70
C MET A 1 52.93 -30.86 -7.60
N LYS A 2 53.46 -31.55 -6.57
CA LYS A 2 52.62 -32.23 -5.55
C LYS A 2 51.83 -31.32 -4.59
N LYS A 3 52.38 -30.17 -4.17
CA LYS A 3 51.70 -29.27 -3.21
C LYS A 3 50.46 -28.55 -3.78
N LYS A 4 50.45 -28.21 -5.08
CA LYS A 4 49.30 -27.56 -5.73
C LYS A 4 48.10 -28.51 -5.89
N PHE A 5 48.36 -29.81 -6.10
CA PHE A 5 47.31 -30.84 -6.17
C PHE A 5 46.63 -31.09 -4.81
N ILE A 6 47.41 -31.06 -3.72
CA ILE A 6 46.86 -31.27 -2.36
C ILE A 6 45.94 -30.12 -1.95
N ILE A 7 46.27 -28.88 -2.29
CA ILE A 7 45.44 -27.71 -1.99
C ILE A 7 44.14 -27.73 -2.79
N ALA A 8 44.19 -28.11 -4.08
CA ALA A 8 43.00 -28.27 -4.91
C ALA A 8 42.09 -29.41 -4.43
N PHE A 9 42.66 -30.52 -3.97
CA PHE A 9 41.90 -31.65 -3.42
C PHE A 9 41.23 -31.32 -2.07
N LEU A 10 41.88 -30.51 -1.22
CA LEU A 10 41.29 -30.04 0.04
C LEU A 10 40.13 -29.07 -0.18
N LEU A 11 40.26 -28.14 -1.15
CA LEU A 11 39.18 -27.20 -1.51
C LEU A 11 37.98 -27.90 -2.15
N PHE A 12 38.20 -28.98 -2.91
CA PHE A 12 37.12 -29.76 -3.51
C PHE A 12 36.33 -30.56 -2.46
N ASN A 13 37.00 -31.07 -1.42
CA ASN A 13 36.32 -31.77 -0.32
C ASN A 13 35.57 -30.82 0.62
N SER A 14 36.06 -29.59 0.84
CA SER A 14 35.32 -28.58 1.62
C SER A 14 34.05 -28.08 0.92
N LEU A 15 34.00 -28.18 -0.42
CA LEU A 15 32.81 -27.87 -1.22
C LEU A 15 31.78 -29.01 -1.22
N LEU A 16 32.20 -30.25 -1.00
CA LEU A 16 31.33 -31.43 -0.91
C LEU A 16 30.76 -31.65 0.50
N SER A 17 31.38 -31.09 1.55
CA SER A 17 30.85 -31.13 2.92
C SER A 17 29.79 -30.06 3.21
N CYS A 18 29.46 -29.19 2.25
CA CYS A 18 28.20 -28.45 2.23
C CYS A 18 27.08 -29.26 1.55
N SER A 19 27.02 -30.55 1.87
CA SER A 19 25.79 -31.30 1.72
C SER A 19 24.92 -30.90 2.89
N CYS A 20 24.02 -29.92 2.69
CA CYS A 20 22.90 -29.78 3.61
C CYS A 20 22.21 -31.14 3.64
N GLU A 21 22.28 -31.84 4.77
CA GLU A 21 21.37 -32.93 5.06
C GLU A 21 19.96 -32.39 4.91
N ILE A 22 19.31 -32.70 3.78
CA ILE A 22 17.86 -32.64 3.69
C ILE A 22 17.38 -33.85 4.49
N ASN A 23 17.47 -33.71 5.81
CA ASN A 23 16.70 -34.55 6.70
C ASN A 23 15.24 -34.19 6.44
N ASN A 24 14.50 -35.17 5.92
CA ASN A 24 13.05 -35.25 5.97
C ASN A 24 12.59 -35.21 7.43
N LEU A 25 12.66 -34.04 8.04
CA LEU A 25 11.85 -33.70 9.18
C LEU A 25 10.51 -33.28 8.60
N ASN A 26 9.54 -34.19 8.70
CA ASN A 26 8.13 -33.85 8.78
C ASN A 26 7.95 -32.96 10.01
N ASN A 27 8.43 -31.73 9.89
CA ASN A 27 8.20 -30.69 10.85
C ASN A 27 6.92 -30.04 10.37
N THR A 28 5.85 -30.24 11.13
CA THR A 28 4.77 -29.27 11.26
C THR A 28 5.38 -27.98 11.84
N ASN A 29 6.22 -27.32 11.04
CA ASN A 29 6.80 -26.04 11.37
C ASN A 29 5.65 -25.04 11.32
N ASN A 30 5.04 -24.79 12.46
CA ASN A 30 4.44 -23.49 12.68
C ASN A 30 5.51 -22.46 12.29
N PRO A 31 5.23 -21.55 11.34
CA PRO A 31 6.20 -20.55 10.93
C PRO A 31 6.69 -19.82 12.18
N ALA A 32 8.00 -19.62 12.27
CA ALA A 32 8.60 -18.93 13.42
C ALA A 32 7.84 -17.62 13.66
N LYS A 33 7.21 -17.51 14.84
CA LYS A 33 6.45 -16.30 15.19
C LYS A 33 7.44 -15.16 15.37
N LEU A 34 7.42 -14.19 14.45
CA LEU A 34 8.15 -12.92 14.59
C LEU A 34 7.92 -12.32 15.98
N THR A 35 9.00 -11.88 16.62
CA THR A 35 9.00 -11.19 17.91
C THR A 35 9.01 -9.67 17.73
N THR A 36 8.65 -8.92 18.77
CA THR A 36 8.70 -7.44 18.75
C THR A 36 10.12 -6.93 18.50
N SER A 37 11.15 -7.67 18.94
CA SER A 37 12.55 -7.35 18.67
C SER A 37 12.85 -7.45 17.17
N ASP A 38 12.38 -8.51 16.50
CA ASP A 38 12.63 -8.75 15.07
C ASP A 38 12.02 -7.64 14.21
N ILE A 39 10.84 -7.14 14.59
CA ILE A 39 10.18 -6.06 13.85
C ILE A 39 10.83 -4.70 14.10
N LYS A 40 11.34 -4.44 15.31
CA LYS A 40 12.09 -3.21 15.59
C LYS A 40 13.37 -3.10 14.76
N GLN A 41 13.95 -4.22 14.33
CA GLN A 41 15.11 -4.23 13.42
C GLN A 41 14.79 -3.73 12.01
N LEU A 42 13.50 -3.57 11.66
CA LEU A 42 13.11 -3.00 10.38
C LEU A 42 13.30 -1.49 10.31
N VAL A 43 13.51 -0.79 11.43
CA VAL A 43 13.82 0.64 11.43
C VAL A 43 15.12 0.90 10.65
N GLY A 44 15.07 1.85 9.71
CA GLY A 44 16.17 2.15 8.80
C GLY A 44 16.15 1.36 7.48
N VAL A 45 15.28 0.34 7.35
CA VAL A 45 15.13 -0.44 6.11
C VAL A 45 14.31 0.36 5.09
N THR A 46 14.64 0.21 3.80
CA THR A 46 13.91 0.87 2.72
C THR A 46 12.56 0.20 2.44
N TYR A 47 11.60 0.95 1.90
CA TYR A 47 10.31 0.39 1.47
C TYR A 47 10.48 -0.79 0.50
N ASP A 48 11.38 -0.65 -0.49
CA ASP A 48 11.60 -1.68 -1.50
C ASP A 48 12.15 -2.97 -0.88
N ASP A 49 13.03 -2.87 0.12
CA ASP A 49 13.58 -4.05 0.79
C ASP A 49 12.54 -4.73 1.68
N VAL A 50 11.69 -3.96 2.36
CA VAL A 50 10.54 -4.53 3.09
C VAL A 50 9.60 -5.25 2.12
N GLU A 51 9.28 -4.64 0.98
CA GLU A 51 8.36 -5.23 -0.01
C GLU A 51 8.91 -6.52 -0.62
N LYS A 52 10.24 -6.66 -0.77
CA LYS A 52 10.86 -7.94 -1.20
C LYS A 52 10.67 -9.05 -0.16
N ILE A 53 10.64 -8.71 1.12
CA ILE A 53 10.52 -9.69 2.22
C ILE A 53 9.06 -10.07 2.46
N TYR A 54 8.18 -9.08 2.55
CA TYR A 54 6.79 -9.25 2.99
C TYR A 54 5.75 -9.13 1.86
N GLY A 55 6.19 -8.80 0.64
CA GLY A 55 5.30 -8.47 -0.47
C GLY A 55 4.67 -7.08 -0.31
N SER A 56 3.71 -6.77 -1.19
CA SER A 56 2.99 -5.49 -1.13
C SER A 56 2.04 -5.43 0.07
N PRO A 57 1.93 -4.26 0.74
CA PRO A 57 1.07 -4.10 1.91
C PRO A 57 -0.41 -4.31 1.55
N GLU A 58 -1.21 -4.78 2.51
CA GLU A 58 -2.66 -4.92 2.36
C GLU A 58 -3.36 -3.56 2.29
N LYS A 59 -2.85 -2.61 3.07
CA LYS A 59 -3.32 -1.24 3.16
C LYS A 59 -2.16 -0.30 3.36
N SER A 60 -2.23 0.87 2.72
CA SER A 60 -1.29 1.98 2.92
C SER A 60 -2.06 3.28 3.07
N THR A 61 -1.68 4.10 4.04
CA THR A 61 -2.18 5.47 4.21
C THR A 61 -1.02 6.43 4.06
N TYR A 62 -1.12 7.32 3.09
CA TYR A 62 -0.15 8.35 2.78
C TYR A 62 -0.65 9.68 3.33
N TYR A 63 0.24 10.36 4.03
CA TYR A 63 0.05 11.68 4.61
C TYR A 63 0.97 12.64 3.86
N ILE A 64 0.37 13.57 3.12
CA ILE A 64 1.07 14.38 2.13
C ILE A 64 0.80 15.87 2.38
N ASN A 65 1.87 16.67 2.37
CA ASN A 65 1.77 18.12 2.22
C ASN A 65 1.69 18.47 0.73
N LEU A 66 0.77 19.36 0.36
CA LEU A 66 0.57 19.80 -1.02
C LEU A 66 1.86 20.32 -1.67
N ASN A 67 2.68 21.03 -0.91
CA ASN A 67 3.92 21.63 -1.41
C ASN A 67 4.95 20.57 -1.82
N ASP A 68 4.93 19.39 -1.21
CA ASP A 68 5.84 18.30 -1.53
C ASP A 68 5.50 17.64 -2.88
N LEU A 69 4.24 17.73 -3.32
CA LEU A 69 3.79 17.21 -4.62
C LEU A 69 4.21 18.09 -5.81
N SER A 70 4.56 19.36 -5.58
CA SER A 70 4.97 20.29 -6.64
C SER A 70 6.18 19.81 -7.44
N ARG A 71 6.96 18.87 -6.87
CA ARG A 71 8.21 18.34 -7.44
C ARG A 71 8.02 17.04 -8.21
N ILE A 72 6.83 16.43 -8.18
CA ILE A 72 6.56 15.18 -8.88
C ILE A 72 6.35 15.44 -10.37
N ASN A 73 7.08 14.71 -11.23
CA ASN A 73 6.84 14.73 -12.66
C ASN A 73 5.44 14.18 -12.95
N LYS A 74 4.60 14.93 -13.68
CA LYS A 74 3.19 14.59 -13.88
C LYS A 74 2.94 13.44 -14.87
N ASN A 75 3.97 12.94 -15.56
CA ASN A 75 3.84 11.88 -16.55
C ASN A 75 4.29 10.54 -15.98
N TYR A 76 3.45 9.50 -16.11
CA TYR A 76 3.73 8.12 -15.68
C TYR A 76 3.93 8.01 -14.17
N VAL A 77 3.00 8.58 -13.42
CA VAL A 77 3.05 8.60 -11.95
C VAL A 77 2.44 7.33 -11.39
N SER A 78 3.14 6.74 -10.44
CA SER A 78 2.70 5.62 -9.64
C SER A 78 2.57 6.01 -8.17
N LEU A 79 1.93 5.16 -7.36
CA LEU A 79 1.89 5.36 -5.91
C LEU A 79 3.30 5.42 -5.28
N ARG A 80 4.30 4.77 -5.90
CA ARG A 80 5.67 4.78 -5.40
C ARG A 80 6.31 6.16 -5.48
N ASP A 81 5.91 7.00 -6.43
CA ASP A 81 6.43 8.36 -6.57
C ASP A 81 6.04 9.25 -5.37
N PHE A 82 4.97 8.88 -4.65
CA PHE A 82 4.57 9.55 -3.42
C PHE A 82 5.43 9.15 -2.21
N ASN A 83 6.14 8.00 -2.25
CA ASN A 83 6.84 7.48 -1.07
C ASN A 83 7.93 8.41 -0.52
N HIS A 84 8.56 9.20 -1.39
CA HIS A 84 9.58 10.18 -1.02
C HIS A 84 9.00 11.54 -0.59
N HIS A 85 7.70 11.74 -0.76
CA HIS A 85 6.99 13.00 -0.55
C HIS A 85 5.86 12.84 0.49
N SER A 86 5.94 11.80 1.32
CA SER A 86 4.90 11.46 2.28
C SER A 86 5.45 10.77 3.52
N ILE A 87 4.67 10.87 4.59
CA ILE A 87 4.71 9.91 5.68
C ILE A 87 3.70 8.81 5.32
N ILE A 88 4.12 7.55 5.41
CA ILE A 88 3.28 6.41 5.00
C ILE A 88 3.08 5.49 6.18
N LYS A 89 1.84 5.12 6.48
CA LYS A 89 1.51 4.02 7.40
C LYS A 89 1.06 2.83 6.57
N THR A 90 1.68 1.67 6.73
CA THR A 90 1.31 0.46 5.98
C THR A 90 1.04 -0.72 6.89
N TYR A 91 0.27 -1.67 6.37
CA TYR A 91 -0.13 -2.89 7.05
C TYR A 91 0.26 -4.08 6.18
N TYR A 92 1.15 -4.94 6.70
CA TYR A 92 1.54 -6.19 6.04
C TYR A 92 0.89 -7.36 6.76
N ASN A 93 0.37 -8.31 5.98
CA ASN A 93 -0.23 -9.53 6.51
C ASN A 93 0.85 -10.39 7.17
N ARG A 94 0.54 -10.90 8.36
CA ARG A 94 1.32 -11.95 9.00
C ARG A 94 0.61 -13.28 8.76
N ASN A 95 1.16 -14.08 7.86
CA ASN A 95 0.69 -15.43 7.50
C ASN A 95 -0.11 -16.14 8.62
N ASN A 96 -1.44 -16.09 8.51
CA ASN A 96 -2.47 -16.84 9.25
C ASN A 96 -3.02 -16.31 10.59
N ASP A 97 -2.67 -15.12 11.06
CA ASP A 97 -3.37 -14.47 12.19
C ASP A 97 -3.94 -13.11 11.74
N ASP A 98 -5.06 -12.65 12.29
CA ASP A 98 -5.65 -11.29 12.08
C ASP A 98 -4.72 -10.15 12.56
N SER A 99 -3.44 -10.44 12.78
CA SER A 99 -2.41 -9.52 13.22
C SER A 99 -1.63 -8.96 12.03
N HIS A 100 -1.37 -7.66 12.04
CA HIS A 100 -0.60 -6.97 11.01
C HIS A 100 0.76 -6.55 11.52
N ILE A 101 1.75 -6.54 10.63
CA ILE A 101 2.95 -5.74 10.82
C ILE A 101 2.61 -4.33 10.36
N ILE A 102 2.72 -3.36 11.26
CA ILE A 102 2.43 -1.96 10.99
C ILE A 102 3.74 -1.20 10.90
N LEU A 103 4.03 -0.66 9.73
CA LEU A 103 5.26 0.10 9.48
C LEU A 103 4.93 1.54 9.12
N TRP A 104 5.73 2.45 9.65
CA TRP A 104 5.71 3.86 9.28
C TRP A 104 6.96 4.21 8.51
N TYR A 105 6.78 4.94 7.42
CA TYR A 105 7.85 5.40 6.54
C TYR A 105 7.90 6.91 6.50
N LYS A 106 9.11 7.44 6.38
CA LYS A 106 9.39 8.82 5.99
C LYS A 106 10.56 8.80 5.03
N ASN A 107 10.45 9.50 3.90
CA ASN A 107 11.47 9.51 2.84
C ASN A 107 11.85 8.09 2.37
N ASN A 108 10.85 7.22 2.17
CA ASN A 108 11.03 5.82 1.73
C ASN A 108 11.78 4.89 2.71
N ILE A 109 12.00 5.31 3.97
CA ILE A 109 12.70 4.53 5.00
C ILE A 109 11.77 4.29 6.19
N VAL A 110 11.79 3.09 6.76
CA VAL A 110 11.03 2.74 7.98
C VAL A 110 11.57 3.55 9.16
N ILE A 111 10.68 4.32 9.79
CA ILE A 111 10.98 5.09 10.99
C ILE A 111 10.35 4.49 12.25
N LYS A 112 9.31 3.65 12.10
CA LYS A 112 8.67 2.95 13.22
C LYS A 112 8.05 1.64 12.76
N ALA A 113 8.05 0.65 13.63
CA ALA A 113 7.56 -0.69 13.35
C ALA A 113 6.84 -1.27 14.58
N SER A 114 5.67 -1.88 14.38
CA SER A 114 4.81 -2.41 15.46
C SER A 114 3.98 -3.62 15.00
N PHE A 115 3.46 -4.39 15.95
CA PHE A 115 2.42 -5.40 15.71
C PHE A 115 1.01 -4.94 16.09
N SER A 116 0.90 -3.88 16.90
CA SER A 116 -0.39 -3.39 17.40
C SER A 116 -0.50 -1.88 17.20
N GLU A 117 -1.70 -1.42 16.89
CA GLU A 117 -2.02 0.00 16.89
C GLU A 117 -1.88 0.62 18.28
N SER A 118 -2.19 -0.13 19.35
CA SER A 118 -2.05 0.35 20.73
C SER A 118 -0.63 0.77 21.08
N ASP A 119 0.37 0.08 20.53
CA ASP A 119 1.78 0.32 20.78
C ASP A 119 2.31 1.54 19.99
N LEU A 120 1.46 2.11 19.11
CA LEU A 120 1.77 3.32 18.35
C LEU A 120 1.23 4.60 19.00
N ILE A 121 0.17 4.49 19.83
CA ILE A 121 -0.58 5.62 20.40
C ILE A 121 0.23 6.40 21.48
N SER A 122 1.34 5.85 21.98
CA SER A 122 2.11 6.45 23.08
C SER A 122 3.27 7.37 22.68
N GLU A 123 3.35 7.88 21.45
CA GLU A 123 4.44 8.79 21.06
C GLU A 123 3.95 10.03 20.32
N ASP A 124 4.07 11.16 21.02
CA ASP A 124 3.82 12.56 20.59
C ASP A 124 4.55 13.01 19.31
N TYR A 125 5.43 12.17 18.75
CA TYR A 125 6.35 12.53 17.66
C TYR A 125 5.65 12.67 16.30
N PHE A 126 4.59 11.89 16.04
CA PHE A 126 3.88 11.93 14.76
C PHE A 126 2.83 13.05 14.71
N ASP A 127 2.20 13.39 15.84
CA ASP A 127 1.20 14.45 15.93
C ASP A 127 1.78 15.86 15.66
N MET A 128 3.11 16.03 15.72
CA MET A 128 3.76 17.30 15.38
C MET A 128 4.04 17.45 13.88
N ASP A 129 4.46 16.39 13.18
CA ASP A 129 4.70 16.41 11.73
C ASP A 129 3.40 16.36 10.90
N THR A 130 2.29 15.94 11.51
CA THR A 130 0.97 15.83 10.85
C THR A 130 0.18 17.13 10.79
N ASN A 131 0.56 18.16 11.56
CA ASN A 131 -0.14 19.44 11.62
C ASN A 131 -0.15 20.22 10.29
N ASN A 132 0.73 19.85 9.35
CA ASN A 132 0.81 20.43 8.01
C ASN A 132 0.45 19.41 6.91
N ILE A 133 -0.41 18.43 7.19
CA ILE A 133 -0.91 17.52 6.14
C ILE A 133 -2.13 18.14 5.47
N ASP A 134 -2.08 18.23 4.15
CA ASP A 134 -3.21 18.70 3.34
C ASP A 134 -4.06 17.53 2.83
N ILE A 135 -3.42 16.39 2.61
CA ILE A 135 -3.98 15.26 1.88
C ILE A 135 -3.72 13.97 2.65
N ARG A 136 -4.79 13.20 2.83
CA ARG A 136 -4.72 11.79 3.23
C ARG A 136 -5.14 10.91 2.06
N LEU A 137 -4.22 10.07 1.58
CA LEU A 137 -4.50 9.08 0.53
C LEU A 137 -4.47 7.68 1.13
N ASP A 138 -5.58 6.95 1.04
CA ASP A 138 -5.66 5.55 1.44
C ASP A 138 -5.66 4.64 0.21
N TYR A 139 -4.77 3.66 0.18
CA TYR A 139 -4.70 2.58 -0.81
C TYR A 139 -5.09 1.25 -0.18
N ASN A 140 -5.92 0.47 -0.88
CA ASN A 140 -6.31 -0.88 -0.49
C ASN A 140 -5.92 -1.91 -1.55
N LYS A 141 -5.17 -2.94 -1.14
CA LYS A 141 -4.80 -4.06 -2.03
C LYS A 141 -6.01 -4.91 -2.39
N ASN A 142 -6.84 -5.23 -1.40
CA ASN A 142 -8.04 -6.05 -1.54
C ASN A 142 -9.28 -5.15 -1.61
N ASP A 143 -9.37 -4.33 -2.64
CA ASP A 143 -10.44 -3.36 -2.86
C ASP A 143 -11.74 -3.98 -3.38
N SER A 144 -12.84 -3.27 -3.15
CA SER A 144 -14.14 -3.61 -3.76
C SER A 144 -14.20 -3.11 -5.18
N ASN A 145 -14.62 -4.00 -6.07
CA ASN A 145 -14.65 -3.74 -7.49
C ASN A 145 -16.09 -3.62 -7.98
N LEU A 146 -16.32 -2.69 -8.90
CA LEU A 146 -17.58 -2.60 -9.64
C LEU A 146 -17.67 -3.78 -10.61
N ASN A 147 -18.64 -4.66 -10.42
CA ASN A 147 -18.77 -5.92 -11.15
C ASN A 147 -19.70 -5.83 -12.37
N LYS A 148 -20.07 -6.99 -12.95
CA LYS A 148 -20.95 -7.12 -14.13
C LYS A 148 -22.30 -6.37 -14.02
N ASN A 149 -22.79 -6.09 -12.82
CA ASN A 149 -24.04 -5.36 -12.60
C ASN A 149 -23.85 -3.83 -12.68
N PHE A 150 -22.63 -3.35 -12.86
CA PHE A 150 -22.34 -1.95 -13.10
C PHE A 150 -22.83 -1.51 -14.48
N ALA A 151 -23.97 -0.83 -14.50
CA ALA A 151 -24.52 -0.21 -15.69
C ALA A 151 -23.83 1.15 -15.93
N VAL A 152 -22.84 1.15 -16.83
CA VAL A 152 -22.05 2.32 -17.21
C VAL A 152 -22.95 3.50 -17.60
N ASP A 153 -24.06 3.26 -18.30
CA ASP A 153 -24.92 4.37 -18.74
C ASP A 153 -25.73 5.01 -17.60
N LYS A 154 -25.81 4.35 -16.43
CA LYS A 154 -26.66 4.79 -15.31
C LYS A 154 -25.89 5.36 -14.12
N TYR A 155 -24.54 5.29 -14.09
CA TYR A 155 -23.79 5.78 -12.93
C TYR A 155 -24.01 7.28 -12.69
N ARG A 156 -24.22 8.08 -13.75
CA ARG A 156 -24.44 9.52 -13.63
C ARG A 156 -25.69 9.89 -12.83
N ASN A 157 -26.65 8.96 -12.71
CA ASN A 157 -27.86 9.16 -11.90
C ASN A 157 -27.57 9.24 -10.39
N PHE A 158 -26.35 8.91 -9.96
CA PHE A 158 -25.93 9.04 -8.56
C PHE A 158 -25.36 10.43 -8.23
N ILE A 159 -25.25 11.35 -9.18
CA ILE A 159 -24.90 12.74 -8.88
C ILE A 159 -26.00 13.33 -7.98
N GLY A 160 -25.59 13.94 -6.87
CA GLY A 160 -26.47 14.42 -5.81
C GLY A 160 -26.84 13.36 -4.76
N CYS A 161 -26.51 12.08 -4.97
CA CYS A 161 -26.70 11.04 -3.97
C CYS A 161 -25.57 11.02 -2.94
N ASN A 162 -25.85 10.45 -1.77
CA ASN A 162 -24.82 10.19 -0.77
C ASN A 162 -23.94 9.00 -1.21
N ILE A 163 -22.63 9.09 -1.00
CA ILE A 163 -21.68 8.02 -1.35
C ILE A 163 -22.03 6.67 -0.69
N LYS A 164 -22.62 6.67 0.52
CA LYS A 164 -23.07 5.43 1.18
C LYS A 164 -24.18 4.74 0.40
N GLN A 165 -25.08 5.50 -0.23
CA GLN A 165 -26.15 4.93 -1.05
C GLN A 165 -25.56 4.26 -2.30
N PHE A 166 -24.57 4.89 -2.93
CA PHE A 166 -23.84 4.31 -4.05
C PHE A 166 -23.12 3.02 -3.63
N ASN A 167 -22.36 3.06 -2.53
CA ASN A 167 -21.62 1.91 -2.04
C ASN A 167 -22.55 0.74 -1.69
N ASN A 168 -23.67 1.00 -1.00
CA ASN A 168 -24.65 -0.03 -0.67
C ASN A 168 -25.33 -0.61 -1.92
N LYS A 169 -25.55 0.21 -2.96
CA LYS A 169 -26.19 -0.26 -4.20
C LYS A 169 -25.32 -1.26 -4.96
N TYR A 170 -24.01 -1.15 -4.84
CA TYR A 170 -23.03 -1.96 -5.56
C TYR A 170 -22.22 -2.89 -4.64
N ASP A 171 -22.65 -3.07 -3.39
CA ASP A 171 -21.97 -3.90 -2.37
C ASP A 171 -20.47 -3.59 -2.22
N LEU A 172 -20.12 -2.29 -2.23
CA LEU A 172 -18.74 -1.82 -2.17
C LEU A 172 -18.32 -1.59 -0.71
N LEU A 173 -17.39 -2.40 -0.22
CA LEU A 173 -16.81 -2.28 1.12
C LEU A 173 -15.77 -1.15 1.18
N CYS A 174 -14.87 -1.10 0.21
CA CYS A 174 -13.81 -0.10 0.15
C CYS A 174 -13.36 0.20 -1.29
N PRO A 175 -12.97 1.45 -1.60
CA PRO A 175 -12.37 1.81 -2.88
C PRO A 175 -10.92 1.34 -2.99
N LYS A 176 -10.40 1.32 -4.22
CA LYS A 176 -8.98 1.09 -4.50
C LYS A 176 -8.11 2.16 -3.89
N ILE A 177 -8.46 3.41 -4.17
CA ILE A 177 -7.82 4.60 -3.62
C ILE A 177 -8.91 5.55 -3.13
N THR A 178 -8.69 6.13 -1.94
CA THR A 178 -9.44 7.28 -1.44
C THR A 178 -8.47 8.43 -1.25
N VAL A 179 -8.84 9.64 -1.65
CA VAL A 179 -8.05 10.84 -1.35
C VAL A 179 -8.92 11.86 -0.64
N ASN A 180 -8.61 12.13 0.62
CA ASN A 180 -9.29 13.14 1.42
C ASN A 180 -8.46 14.43 1.44
N LEU A 181 -9.06 15.51 0.95
CA LEU A 181 -8.52 16.86 1.03
C LEU A 181 -9.00 17.47 2.36
N LEU A 182 -8.14 17.40 3.37
CA LEU A 182 -8.51 17.61 4.77
C LEU A 182 -9.11 19.00 5.02
N ASN A 183 -8.66 20.01 4.27
CA ASN A 183 -9.13 21.39 4.39
C ASN A 183 -10.38 21.74 3.55
N LYS A 184 -10.83 20.83 2.66
CA LYS A 184 -11.89 21.11 1.68
C LYS A 184 -13.15 20.26 1.86
N ASN A 185 -13.22 19.41 2.89
CA ASN A 185 -14.29 18.42 3.09
C ASN A 185 -14.64 17.64 1.81
N LYS A 186 -13.61 17.37 1.01
CA LYS A 186 -13.72 16.82 -0.32
C LYS A 186 -12.96 15.51 -0.40
N ILE A 187 -13.61 14.50 -0.96
CA ILE A 187 -13.07 13.15 -1.05
C ILE A 187 -13.16 12.65 -2.47
N LEU A 188 -12.04 12.13 -2.97
CA LEU A 188 -11.92 11.46 -4.25
C LEU A 188 -11.99 9.96 -4.01
N TYR A 189 -12.84 9.26 -4.74
CA TYR A 189 -12.93 7.79 -4.68
C TYR A 189 -12.60 7.18 -6.02
N PHE A 190 -11.79 6.12 -5.99
CA PHE A 190 -11.39 5.35 -7.16
C PHE A 190 -11.80 3.89 -6.96
N TYR A 191 -12.76 3.42 -7.75
CA TYR A 191 -13.23 2.03 -7.73
C TYR A 191 -12.86 1.32 -9.02
N ASP A 192 -12.12 0.22 -8.94
CA ASP A 192 -11.76 -0.55 -10.12
C ASP A 192 -13.00 -1.21 -10.72
N ILE A 193 -13.06 -1.23 -12.06
CA ILE A 193 -14.18 -1.80 -12.80
C ILE A 193 -13.75 -3.16 -13.33
N LYS A 194 -14.38 -4.22 -12.82
CA LYS A 194 -14.22 -5.60 -13.32
C LYS A 194 -15.33 -5.93 -14.32
N ASN A 195 -15.24 -5.31 -15.50
CA ASN A 195 -16.09 -5.58 -16.65
C ASN A 195 -15.19 -5.86 -17.87
N LYS A 196 -15.48 -6.93 -18.65
CA LYS A 196 -14.64 -7.37 -19.77
C LYS A 196 -14.22 -6.23 -20.71
N ASP A 197 -15.11 -5.29 -20.96
CA ASP A 197 -14.87 -4.18 -21.89
C ASP A 197 -14.18 -2.97 -21.24
N LEU A 198 -14.14 -2.91 -19.89
CA LEU A 198 -13.63 -1.77 -19.11
C LEU A 198 -12.62 -2.16 -18.03
N ASN A 199 -12.04 -3.37 -18.07
CA ASN A 199 -11.13 -3.90 -17.04
C ASN A 199 -9.86 -3.06 -16.81
N SER A 200 -9.54 -2.12 -17.70
CA SER A 200 -8.42 -1.18 -17.58
C SER A 200 -8.83 0.20 -17.10
N ASN A 201 -10.08 0.35 -16.65
CA ASN A 201 -10.67 1.60 -16.20
C ASN A 201 -11.12 1.52 -14.75
N THR A 202 -11.20 2.69 -14.15
CA THR A 202 -11.59 2.92 -12.77
C THR A 202 -12.68 3.99 -12.77
N LEU A 203 -13.72 3.78 -11.97
CA LEU A 203 -14.71 4.81 -11.71
C LEU A 203 -14.11 5.81 -10.73
N PHE A 204 -14.10 7.07 -11.14
CA PHE A 204 -13.66 8.20 -10.36
C PHE A 204 -14.86 9.00 -9.88
N LEU A 205 -15.01 9.14 -8.57
CA LEU A 205 -16.06 9.95 -7.93
C LEU A 205 -15.42 11.10 -7.17
N ILE A 206 -16.04 12.28 -7.27
CA ILE A 206 -15.75 13.41 -6.39
C ILE A 206 -16.95 13.57 -5.47
N CYS A 207 -16.67 13.66 -4.17
CA CYS A 207 -17.68 13.91 -3.16
C CYS A 207 -17.35 15.16 -2.36
N ASP A 208 -18.35 16.03 -2.21
CA ASP A 208 -18.33 17.17 -1.30
C ASP A 208 -19.27 16.88 -0.15
N ASN A 209 -18.76 16.86 1.10
CA ASN A 209 -19.56 16.50 2.28
C ASN A 209 -20.32 15.16 2.13
N ASN A 210 -19.68 14.14 1.55
CA ASN A 210 -20.24 12.81 1.23
C ASN A 210 -21.34 12.79 0.14
N ILE A 211 -21.61 13.91 -0.53
CA ILE A 211 -22.51 13.97 -1.69
C ILE A 211 -21.70 13.89 -2.97
N ILE A 212 -22.07 12.98 -3.86
CA ILE A 212 -21.39 12.78 -5.14
C ILE A 212 -21.69 13.99 -6.04
N THR A 213 -20.66 14.75 -6.38
CA THR A 213 -20.79 15.96 -7.22
C THR A 213 -20.32 15.72 -8.65
N GLU A 214 -19.38 14.80 -8.84
CA GLU A 214 -18.89 14.42 -10.18
C GLU A 214 -18.64 12.91 -10.25
N ILE A 215 -18.89 12.35 -11.44
CA ILE A 215 -18.55 10.97 -11.76
C ILE A 215 -17.94 10.90 -13.15
N SER A 216 -16.76 10.30 -13.22
CA SER A 216 -15.96 10.15 -14.44
C SER A 216 -15.38 8.74 -14.52
N ILE A 217 -15.00 8.31 -15.72
CA ILE A 217 -14.24 7.07 -15.93
C ILE A 217 -12.83 7.46 -16.36
N VAL A 218 -11.84 6.92 -15.66
CA VAL A 218 -10.43 7.16 -15.96
C VAL A 218 -9.72 5.83 -16.18
N LYS A 219 -8.60 5.84 -16.90
CA LYS A 219 -7.75 4.67 -17.02
C LYS A 219 -7.15 4.35 -15.65
N SER A 220 -7.16 3.09 -15.22
CA SER A 220 -6.59 2.67 -13.94
C SER A 220 -5.10 3.01 -13.83
N SER A 221 -4.38 2.94 -14.95
CA SER A 221 -2.97 3.36 -15.03
C SER A 221 -2.73 4.87 -14.92
N ARG A 222 -3.80 5.68 -14.86
CA ARG A 222 -3.74 7.14 -14.76
C ARG A 222 -4.34 7.70 -13.47
N ILE A 223 -4.58 6.85 -12.46
CA ILE A 223 -5.19 7.29 -11.20
C ILE A 223 -4.31 8.34 -10.52
N CYS A 224 -3.00 8.11 -10.43
CA CYS A 224 -2.08 9.01 -9.75
C CYS A 224 -1.95 10.37 -10.45
N GLU A 225 -1.91 10.40 -11.78
CA GLU A 225 -1.96 11.63 -12.55
C GLU A 225 -3.29 12.37 -12.37
N THR A 226 -4.40 11.63 -12.30
CA THR A 226 -5.72 12.22 -12.04
C THR A 226 -5.74 12.90 -10.67
N ILE A 227 -5.18 12.26 -9.65
CA ILE A 227 -5.02 12.83 -8.30
C ILE A 227 -4.20 14.13 -8.36
N ILE A 228 -3.02 14.09 -8.98
CA ILE A 228 -2.13 15.25 -9.09
C ILE A 228 -2.76 16.41 -9.86
N ASN A 229 -3.49 16.11 -10.94
CA ASN A 229 -4.17 17.12 -11.75
C ASN A 229 -5.39 17.73 -11.05
N TYR A 230 -6.03 16.98 -10.16
CA TYR A 230 -7.19 17.48 -9.40
C TYR A 230 -6.76 18.42 -8.27
N ILE A 231 -5.61 18.12 -7.69
CA ILE A 231 -5.15 18.72 -6.44
C ILE A 231 -4.33 19.99 -6.67
N ASN A 232 -3.65 20.09 -7.82
CA ASN A 232 -2.95 21.29 -8.29
C ASN A 232 -3.89 22.22 -9.07
#